data_AF-A0A840CFP3-F1
#
_entry.id   AF-A0A840CFP3-F1
#
_cell.length_a   1.000
_cell.length_b   1.000
_cell.length_c   1.000
_cell.angle_alpha   90.00
_cell.angle_beta   90.00
_cell.angle_gamma   90.00
#
_symmetry.space_group_name_H-M   'P 1'
#
loop_
_entity.id
_entity.type
_entity.pdbx_description
1 polymer ?
#
loop_
_entity_poly.entity_id
_entity_poly.type
_entity_poly.pdbx_seq_one_letter_code
_entity_poly.pdbx_strand_id
1 'polypeptide(L)'
;MPTRTILSVLAPTAFLLIFFVVPLLYVAWLSFMDPTPGLANYVRFFKSGYMVETLLRTAMMSAVVTLLSLIMAYPVAFLMANGAGLYAKFLGFVVMSSFLVSFLVRTFAWLIILGKGGPAQSVLMFFGWDPAPRLLYVSMRRRPSWIRCFSRVP
;
A
#
# COMPACT_ATOMS: atom_id res chain seq x y z
N MET A 1 1.66 25.07 37.22
CA MET A 1 0.86 23.90 36.77
C MET A 1 1.28 23.23 35.45
N PRO A 2 2.28 23.66 34.63
CA PRO A 2 2.61 22.96 33.37
C PRO A 2 3.55 21.75 33.52
N THR A 3 4.33 21.66 34.60
CA THR A 3 5.41 20.66 34.74
C THR A 3 4.91 19.23 34.90
N ARG A 4 3.72 19.01 35.48
CA ARG A 4 3.13 17.68 35.66
C ARG A 4 2.60 17.09 34.33
N THR A 5 2.03 17.92 33.47
CA THR A 5 1.53 17.51 32.15
C THR A 5 2.69 17.17 31.21
N ILE A 6 3.79 17.91 31.29
CA ILE A 6 5.01 17.62 30.51
C ILE A 6 5.61 16.27 30.94
N LEU A 7 5.67 16.02 32.25
CA LEU A 7 6.20 14.75 32.78
C LEU A 7 5.33 13.53 32.39
N SER A 8 4.00 13.69 32.34
CA SER A 8 3.09 12.62 31.93
C SER A 8 3.12 12.30 30.44
N VAL A 9 3.46 13.28 29.59
CA VAL A 9 3.61 13.07 28.14
C VAL A 9 4.99 12.50 27.81
N LEU A 10 6.02 12.83 28.61
CA LEU A 10 7.40 12.38 28.38
C LEU A 10 7.54 10.87 28.31
N ALA A 11 6.90 10.13 29.23
CA ALA A 11 6.99 8.67 29.31
C ALA A 11 6.47 7.94 28.05
N PRO A 12 5.23 8.18 27.57
CA PRO A 12 4.74 7.56 26.33
C PRO A 12 5.51 8.03 25.08
N THR A 13 5.94 9.29 25.01
CA THR A 13 6.78 9.75 23.88
C THR A 13 8.15 9.07 23.86
N ALA A 14 8.78 8.90 25.02
CA ALA A 14 10.06 8.21 25.13
C ALA A 14 9.92 6.74 24.75
N PHE A 15 8.84 6.08 25.20
CA PHE A 15 8.55 4.70 24.83
C PHE A 15 8.40 4.52 23.31
N LEU A 16 7.59 5.36 22.65
CA LEU A 16 7.41 5.33 21.20
C LEU A 16 8.70 5.61 20.44
N LEU A 17 9.48 6.60 20.89
CA LEU A 17 10.78 6.92 20.28
C LEU A 17 11.75 5.76 20.41
N ILE A 18 11.88 5.15 21.59
CA ILE A 18 12.78 4.01 21.78
C ILE A 18 12.37 2.86 20.87
N PHE A 19 11.08 2.51 20.82
CA PHE A 19 10.60 1.38 20.03
C PHE A 19 10.72 1.60 18.52
N PHE A 20 10.75 2.85 18.05
CA PHE A 20 10.96 3.18 16.64
C PHE A 20 12.44 3.37 16.29
N VAL A 21 13.19 4.10 17.12
CA VAL A 21 14.59 4.46 16.86
C VAL A 21 15.50 3.25 17.01
N VAL A 22 15.29 2.37 17.99
CA VAL A 22 16.12 1.17 18.19
C VAL A 22 16.15 0.27 16.95
N PRO A 23 15.02 -0.18 16.37
CA PRO A 23 15.05 -0.98 15.15
C PRO A 23 15.58 -0.20 13.94
N LEU A 24 15.37 1.12 13.88
CA LEU A 24 15.94 1.94 12.81
C LEU A 24 17.47 1.99 12.87
N LEU A 25 18.04 2.16 14.07
CA LEU A 25 19.48 2.09 14.31
C LEU A 25 20.03 0.69 14.02
N TYR A 26 19.28 -0.36 14.38
CA TYR A 26 19.66 -1.73 14.06
C TYR A 26 19.74 -1.97 12.55
N VAL A 27 18.74 -1.54 11.78
CA VAL A 27 18.77 -1.62 10.32
C VAL A 27 19.89 -0.78 9.72
N ALA A 28 20.12 0.43 10.25
CA ALA A 28 21.24 1.26 9.82
C ALA A 28 22.58 0.56 10.06
N TRP A 29 22.77 -0.04 11.24
CA TRP A 29 23.96 -0.82 11.58
C TRP A 29 24.17 -2.00 10.62
N LEU A 30 23.13 -2.80 10.37
CA LEU A 30 23.15 -3.89 9.39
C LEU A 30 23.55 -3.40 8.00
N SER A 31 23.06 -2.22 7.58
CA SER A 31 23.37 -1.64 6.26
C SER A 31 24.86 -1.35 6.07
N PHE A 32 25.63 -1.14 7.15
CA PHE A 32 27.08 -0.91 7.08
C PHE A 32 27.92 -2.16 7.34
N MET A 33 27.41 -3.15 8.09
CA MET A 33 28.20 -4.28 8.59
C MET A 33 28.02 -5.59 7.80
N ASP A 34 26.86 -5.85 7.20
CA ASP A 34 26.55 -7.12 6.53
C ASP A 34 26.59 -7.00 5.00
N PRO A 35 27.28 -7.88 4.24
CA PRO A 35 28.13 -9.00 4.64
C PRO A 35 29.62 -8.64 4.82
N THR A 36 30.03 -7.44 4.40
CA THR A 36 31.38 -6.91 4.62
C THR A 36 31.27 -5.48 5.16
N PRO A 37 32.02 -5.11 6.21
CA PRO A 37 31.97 -3.77 6.75
C PRO A 37 32.40 -2.73 5.70
N GLY A 38 31.52 -1.75 5.42
CA GLY A 38 31.83 -0.63 4.54
C GLY A 38 30.66 -0.11 3.70
N LEU A 39 30.98 0.73 2.70
CA LEU A 39 30.01 1.37 1.79
C LEU A 39 29.68 0.51 0.56
N ALA A 40 30.21 -0.72 0.48
CA ALA A 40 30.03 -1.63 -0.66
C ALA A 40 28.54 -1.93 -0.94
N ASN A 41 27.71 -1.99 0.10
CA ASN A 41 26.26 -2.20 -0.04
C ASN A 41 25.56 -1.06 -0.80
N TYR A 42 25.93 0.19 -0.52
CA TYR A 42 25.38 1.34 -1.23
C TYR A 42 25.85 1.37 -2.69
N VAL A 43 27.12 1.05 -2.95
CA VAL A 43 27.64 0.96 -4.34
C VAL A 43 26.92 -0.16 -5.11
N ARG A 44 26.66 -1.31 -4.47
CA ARG A 44 25.91 -2.43 -5.05
C ARG A 44 24.46 -2.04 -5.36
N PHE A 45 23.83 -1.27 -4.48
CA PHE A 45 22.49 -0.73 -4.69
C PHE A 45 22.42 0.08 -5.99
N PHE A 46 23.32 1.06 -6.16
CA PHE A 46 23.36 1.90 -7.37
C PHE A 46 23.85 1.17 -8.63
N LYS A 47 24.70 0.14 -8.51
CA LYS A 47 25.11 -0.69 -9.65
C LYS A 47 24.03 -1.66 -10.11
N SER A 48 23.12 -2.07 -9.23
CA SER A 48 22.05 -2.98 -9.61
C SER A 48 20.93 -2.23 -10.34
N GLY A 49 20.93 -2.31 -11.67
CA GLY A 49 19.95 -1.63 -12.51
C GLY A 49 18.49 -1.89 -12.08
N TYR A 50 18.19 -3.10 -11.61
CA TYR A 50 16.85 -3.46 -11.12
C TYR A 50 16.40 -2.66 -9.86
N MET A 51 17.29 -2.44 -8.88
CA MET A 51 16.92 -1.66 -7.69
C MET A 51 16.69 -0.20 -8.03
N VAL A 52 17.58 0.38 -8.85
CA VAL A 52 17.45 1.78 -9.30
C VAL A 52 16.20 1.96 -10.15
N GLU A 53 15.93 1.03 -11.06
CA GLU A 53 14.71 1.04 -11.88
C GLU A 53 13.45 0.92 -11.02
N THR A 54 13.45 0.04 -10.01
CA THR A 54 12.31 -0.09 -9.09
C THR A 54 12.10 1.20 -8.29
N LEU A 55 13.18 1.83 -7.82
CA LEU A 55 13.12 3.12 -7.11
C LEU A 55 12.55 4.23 -8.00
N LEU A 56 13.01 4.33 -9.25
CA LEU A 56 12.51 5.32 -10.21
C LEU A 56 11.06 5.06 -10.58
N ARG A 57 10.67 3.79 -10.79
CA ARG A 57 9.30 3.40 -11.07
C ARG A 57 8.37 3.77 -9.92
N THR A 58 8.72 3.49 -8.67
CA THR A 58 7.88 3.87 -7.52
C THR A 58 7.81 5.36 -7.32
N ALA A 59 8.91 6.09 -7.53
CA ALA A 59 8.94 7.56 -7.49
C ALA A 59 8.09 8.19 -8.60
N MET A 60 8.15 7.66 -9.83
CA MET A 60 7.31 8.13 -10.93
C MET A 60 5.84 7.82 -10.66
N MET A 61 5.53 6.61 -10.17
CA MET A 61 4.16 6.22 -9.82
C MET A 61 3.60 7.10 -8.71
N SER A 62 4.38 7.39 -7.65
CA SER A 62 3.91 8.28 -6.58
C SER A 62 3.69 9.69 -7.10
N ALA A 63 4.58 10.24 -7.93
CA ALA A 63 4.42 11.56 -8.54
C ALA A 63 3.15 11.65 -9.41
N VAL A 64 2.93 10.66 -10.28
CA VAL A 64 1.72 10.60 -11.13
C VAL A 64 0.47 10.51 -10.27
N VAL A 65 0.46 9.65 -9.25
CA VAL A 65 -0.67 9.49 -8.33
C VAL A 65 -0.93 10.77 -7.55
N THR A 66 0.11 11.45 -7.05
CA THR A 66 -0.04 12.73 -6.35
C THR A 66 -0.64 13.79 -7.27
N LEU A 67 -0.15 13.90 -8.51
CA LEU A 67 -0.68 14.86 -9.48
C LEU A 67 -2.15 14.58 -9.82
N LEU A 68 -2.48 13.33 -10.12
CA LEU A 68 -3.86 12.91 -10.38
C LEU A 68 -4.77 13.14 -9.16
N SER A 69 -4.29 12.83 -7.95
CA SER A 69 -5.04 13.09 -6.73
C SER A 69 -5.28 14.58 -6.52
N LEU A 70 -4.32 15.44 -6.86
CA LEU A 70 -4.46 16.88 -6.72
C LEU A 70 -5.49 17.40 -7.73
N ILE A 71 -5.42 16.96 -8.99
CA ILE A 71 -6.37 17.33 -10.05
C ILE A 71 -7.79 16.89 -9.70
N MET A 72 -7.97 15.70 -9.14
CA MET A 72 -9.30 15.19 -8.77
C MET A 72 -9.81 15.75 -7.44
N ALA A 73 -8.94 15.92 -6.44
CA ALA A 73 -9.34 16.40 -5.11
C ALA A 73 -9.53 17.92 -5.07
N TYR A 74 -8.79 18.70 -5.85
CA TYR A 74 -8.91 20.16 -5.89
C TYR A 74 -10.33 20.66 -6.22
N PRO A 75 -11.03 20.17 -7.28
CA PRO A 75 -12.39 20.61 -7.56
C PRO A 75 -13.36 20.20 -6.44
N VAL A 76 -13.18 19.02 -5.84
CA VAL A 76 -14.00 18.55 -4.73
C VAL A 76 -13.80 19.45 -3.50
N ALA A 77 -12.55 19.78 -3.16
CA ALA A 77 -12.22 20.67 -2.06
C ALA A 77 -12.72 22.09 -2.29
N PHE A 78 -12.63 22.61 -3.52
CA PHE A 78 -13.17 23.92 -3.90
C PHE A 78 -14.70 23.98 -3.75
N LEU A 79 -15.40 22.93 -4.20
CA LEU A 79 -16.86 22.81 -4.01
C LEU A 79 -17.24 22.69 -2.53
N MET A 80 -16.42 22.04 -1.71
CA MET A 80 -16.64 21.98 -0.26
C MET A 80 -16.36 23.32 0.44
N ALA A 81 -15.35 24.07 -0.01
CA ALA A 81 -14.99 25.36 0.58
C ALA A 81 -16.00 26.48 0.24
N ASN A 82 -16.55 26.46 -0.97
CA ASN A 82 -17.52 27.46 -1.44
C ASN A 82 -18.99 27.02 -1.33
N GLY A 83 -19.25 25.75 -1.05
CA GLY A 83 -20.61 25.20 -0.92
C GLY A 83 -21.20 25.41 0.46
N ALA A 84 -22.24 26.23 0.58
CA ALA A 84 -23.02 26.35 1.81
C ALA A 84 -24.04 25.19 1.95
N GLY A 85 -24.05 24.50 3.10
CA GLY A 85 -25.18 23.65 3.52
C GLY A 85 -24.95 22.13 3.55
N LEU A 86 -26.02 21.35 3.33
CA LEU A 86 -26.04 19.88 3.44
C LEU A 86 -25.16 19.16 2.41
N TYR A 87 -24.99 19.73 1.21
CA TYR A 87 -24.19 19.11 0.14
C TYR A 87 -22.71 18.98 0.52
N ALA A 88 -22.12 20.02 1.12
CA ALA A 88 -20.73 19.96 1.61
C ALA A 88 -20.56 18.96 2.76
N LYS A 89 -21.54 18.86 3.66
CA LYS A 89 -21.57 17.87 4.76
C LYS A 89 -21.67 16.43 4.22
N PHE A 90 -22.53 16.21 3.22
CA PHE A 90 -22.68 14.90 2.59
C PHE A 90 -21.40 14.48 1.84
N LEU A 91 -20.78 15.40 1.09
CA LEU A 91 -19.51 15.13 0.40
C LEU A 91 -18.39 14.79 1.40
N GLY A 92 -18.29 15.53 2.50
CA GLY A 92 -17.35 15.24 3.58
C GLY A 92 -17.59 13.87 4.23
N PHE A 93 -18.84 13.49 4.44
CA PHE A 93 -19.19 12.17 4.97
C PHE A 93 -18.77 11.03 4.04
N VAL A 94 -19.03 11.16 2.73
CA VAL A 94 -18.63 10.15 1.73
C VAL A 94 -17.10 10.00 1.68
N VAL A 95 -16.37 11.12 1.71
CA VAL A 95 -14.89 11.11 1.72
C VAL A 95 -14.36 10.42 2.98
N MET A 96 -14.90 10.75 4.17
CA MET A 96 -14.47 10.10 5.42
C MET A 96 -14.84 8.62 5.47
N SER A 97 -16.01 8.24 4.96
CA SER A 97 -16.41 6.84 4.83
C SER A 97 -15.42 6.06 3.94
N SER A 98 -15.01 6.64 2.80
CA SER A 98 -13.99 6.02 1.95
C SER A 98 -12.62 5.92 2.62
N PHE A 99 -12.28 6.86 3.50
CA PHE A 99 -11.04 6.79 4.29
C PHE A 99 -11.06 5.65 5.31
N LEU A 100 -12.23 5.33 5.89
CA LEU A 100 -12.41 4.22 6.82
C LEU A 100 -12.30 2.85 6.15
N VAL A 101 -12.40 2.76 4.81
CA VAL A 101 -12.21 1.51 4.09
C VAL A 101 -10.73 1.16 4.00
N SER A 102 -10.33 0.17 4.79
CA SER A 102 -8.98 -0.40 4.82
C SER A 102 -8.45 -0.73 3.44
N PHE A 103 -7.17 -0.41 3.20
CA PHE A 103 -6.46 -0.69 1.94
C PHE A 103 -6.61 -2.16 1.50
N LEU A 104 -6.59 -3.09 2.46
CA LEU A 104 -6.76 -4.53 2.20
C LEU A 104 -8.06 -4.87 1.47
N VAL A 105 -9.19 -4.27 1.87
CA VAL A 105 -10.50 -4.54 1.24
C VAL A 105 -10.48 -4.12 -0.22
N ARG A 106 -9.90 -2.95 -0.52
CA ARG A 106 -9.74 -2.46 -1.90
C ARG A 106 -8.86 -3.42 -2.71
N THR A 107 -7.75 -3.89 -2.15
CA THR A 107 -6.87 -4.86 -2.81
C THR A 107 -7.60 -6.18 -3.12
N PHE A 108 -8.36 -6.73 -2.16
CA PHE A 108 -9.14 -7.95 -2.40
C PHE A 108 -10.29 -7.74 -3.40
N ALA A 109 -10.96 -6.60 -3.36
CA ALA A 109 -12.02 -6.28 -4.32
C ALA A 109 -11.48 -6.27 -5.76
N TRP A 110 -10.35 -5.61 -6.01
CA TRP A 110 -9.71 -5.63 -7.32
C TRP A 110 -9.28 -7.04 -7.73
N LEU A 111 -8.73 -7.84 -6.80
CA LEU A 111 -8.36 -9.23 -7.07
C LEU A 111 -9.56 -10.10 -7.49
N ILE A 112 -10.74 -9.89 -6.88
CA ILE A 112 -11.96 -10.62 -7.21
C ILE A 112 -12.52 -10.14 -8.55
N ILE A 113 -12.53 -8.83 -8.79
CA ILE A 113 -13.08 -8.23 -10.02
C ILE A 113 -12.25 -8.63 -11.25
N LEU A 114 -10.92 -8.56 -11.15
CA LEU A 114 -9.97 -8.94 -12.21
C LEU A 114 -9.61 -10.43 -12.20
N GLY A 115 -10.09 -11.19 -11.22
CA GLY A 115 -9.85 -12.61 -11.07
C GLY A 115 -10.44 -13.43 -12.22
N LYS A 116 -9.98 -14.67 -12.37
CA LYS A 116 -10.45 -15.58 -13.42
C LYS A 116 -11.95 -15.87 -13.24
N GLY A 117 -12.76 -15.50 -14.24
CA GLY A 117 -14.22 -15.61 -14.21
C GLY A 117 -14.92 -14.51 -13.39
N GLY A 118 -14.20 -13.45 -13.02
CA GLY A 118 -14.77 -12.28 -12.37
C GLY A 118 -15.62 -11.42 -13.32
N PRO A 119 -16.40 -10.46 -12.78
CA PRO A 119 -17.26 -9.57 -13.55
C PRO A 119 -16.54 -8.87 -14.70
N ALA A 120 -15.27 -8.47 -14.50
CA ALA A 120 -14.51 -7.80 -15.55
C ALA A 120 -14.26 -8.71 -16.76
N GLN A 121 -13.98 -10.01 -16.53
CA GLN A 121 -13.78 -10.97 -17.62
C GLN A 121 -15.09 -11.22 -18.38
N SER A 122 -16.23 -11.29 -17.67
CA SER A 122 -17.55 -11.45 -18.28
C SER A 122 -17.95 -10.28 -19.16
N VAL A 123 -17.67 -9.04 -18.71
CA VAL A 123 -17.86 -7.84 -19.53
C VAL A 123 -16.96 -7.87 -20.76
N LEU A 124 -15.71 -8.33 -20.63
CA LEU A 124 -14.78 -8.44 -21.75
C LEU A 124 -15.20 -9.47 -22.80
N MET A 125 -15.77 -10.60 -22.35
CA MET A 125 -16.38 -11.60 -23.24
C MET A 125 -17.61 -11.04 -23.96
N PHE A 126 -18.41 -10.21 -23.27
CA PHE A 126 -19.55 -9.52 -23.88
C PHE A 126 -19.13 -8.54 -24.99
N PHE A 127 -17.98 -7.87 -24.85
CA PHE A 127 -17.41 -7.01 -25.90
C PHE A 127 -16.72 -7.78 -27.05
N GLY A 128 -16.79 -9.12 -27.07
CA GLY A 128 -16.35 -9.94 -28.20
C GLY A 128 -14.86 -10.36 -28.17
N TRP A 129 -14.17 -10.20 -27.04
CA TRP A 129 -12.84 -10.77 -26.87
C TRP A 129 -12.94 -12.23 -26.41
N ASP A 130 -12.96 -13.15 -27.37
CA ASP A 130 -12.85 -14.60 -27.14
C ASP A 130 -11.54 -15.14 -27.75
N PRO A 131 -10.65 -15.78 -26.96
CA PRO A 131 -10.75 -16.02 -25.53
C PRO A 131 -10.38 -14.78 -24.70
N ALA A 132 -11.15 -14.47 -23.65
CA ALA A 132 -10.90 -13.28 -22.84
C ALA A 132 -9.50 -13.30 -22.20
N PRO A 133 -8.71 -12.21 -22.35
CA PRO A 133 -7.38 -12.12 -21.78
C PRO A 133 -7.41 -12.25 -20.26
N ARG A 134 -6.52 -13.08 -19.71
CA ARG A 134 -6.41 -13.29 -18.26
C ARG A 134 -5.74 -12.06 -17.64
N LEU A 135 -6.55 -11.19 -17.04
CA LEU A 135 -6.10 -9.93 -16.44
C LEU A 135 -5.27 -10.12 -15.15
N LEU A 136 -5.55 -11.18 -14.38
CA LEU A 136 -4.82 -11.50 -13.16
C LEU A 136 -4.28 -12.95 -13.20
N TYR A 137 -2.97 -13.13 -13.07
CA TYR A 137 -2.30 -14.44 -13.11
C TYR A 137 -2.31 -15.20 -11.77
N VAL A 138 -2.96 -14.68 -10.71
CA VAL A 138 -3.03 -15.39 -9.42
C VAL A 138 -3.95 -16.60 -9.57
N SER A 139 -3.40 -17.71 -10.07
CA SER A 139 -4.03 -19.01 -10.01
C SER A 139 -3.90 -19.53 -8.59
N MET A 140 -4.86 -19.18 -7.72
CA MET A 140 -5.10 -19.85 -6.43
C MET A 140 -5.62 -21.29 -6.64
N ARG A 141 -4.98 -22.04 -7.53
CA ARG A 141 -5.20 -23.46 -7.81
C ARG A 141 -3.85 -24.18 -7.82
N ARG A 142 -3.05 -23.95 -6.79
CA ARG A 142 -2.12 -24.98 -6.30
C ARG A 142 -2.61 -25.37 -4.92
N ARG A 143 -3.32 -26.51 -4.81
CA ARG A 143 -3.42 -27.20 -3.53
C ARG A 143 -1.96 -27.42 -3.05
N PRO A 144 -1.54 -26.88 -1.90
CA PRO A 144 -0.22 -27.15 -1.36
C PRO A 144 0.00 -28.67 -1.32
N SER A 145 1.16 -29.15 -1.77
CA SER A 145 1.50 -30.58 -1.74
C SER A 145 1.32 -31.18 -0.34
N TRP A 146 1.54 -30.39 0.71
CA TRP A 146 1.33 -30.75 2.12
C TRP A 146 -0.10 -31.16 2.47
N ILE A 147 -1.13 -30.65 1.78
CA ILE A 147 -2.53 -31.07 2.03
C ILE A 147 -2.78 -32.51 1.55
N ARG A 148 -2.03 -32.99 0.54
CA ARG A 148 -2.06 -34.41 0.12
C ARG A 148 -1.34 -35.33 1.10
N CYS A 149 -0.40 -34.81 1.89
CA CYS A 149 0.24 -35.59 2.95
C CYS A 149 -0.71 -35.83 4.13
N PHE A 150 -1.51 -34.84 4.52
CA PHE A 150 -2.45 -34.99 5.65
C PHE A 150 -3.61 -35.95 5.38
N SER A 151 -3.99 -36.18 4.11
CA SER A 151 -5.03 -37.16 3.75
C SER A 151 -4.52 -38.61 3.64
N ARG A 152 -3.24 -38.87 3.92
CA ARG A 152 -2.61 -40.20 3.89
C ARG A 152 -2.15 -40.68 5.28
N VAL A 153 -2.50 -39.97 6.34
CA VAL A 153 -2.24 -40.42 7.70
C VAL A 153 -3.50 -41.18 8.17
N PRO A 154 -3.41 -42.49 8.47
CA PRO A 154 -4.52 -43.26 9.01
C PRO A 154 -4.89 -42.83 10.44
#